data_AF-A0AAJ6CS86-F1
#
_entry.id   AF-A0AAJ6CS86-F1
#
_cell.length_a   1.000
_cell.length_b   1.000
_cell.length_c   1.000
_cell.angle_alpha   90.00
_cell.angle_beta   90.00
_cell.angle_gamma   90.00
#
_symmetry.space_group_name_H-M   'P 1'
#
loop_
_entity.id
_entity.type
_entity.pdbx_description
1 polymer ?
#
loop_
_entity_poly.entity_id
_entity_poly.type
_entity_poly.pdbx_seq_one_letter_code
_entity_poly.pdbx_strand_id
1 'polypeptide(L)'
;MTVSRKQALEYAYKLVEKPRSHLRVELNQDKSGVSVTHKGRVLTRVYLNRSGMNAAVAISEAMGIKLPALGESNSGLVSTGLLYRVFALSQLDFRNPASYELAAELVDEAISMQRGGGTTSGV
;
A
#
# COMPACT_ATOMS: atom_id res chain seq x y z
N MET A 1 -0.57 -14.98 -9.26
CA MET A 1 -2.05 -14.87 -9.32
C MET A 1 -2.44 -13.75 -10.27
N THR A 2 -3.22 -14.05 -11.31
CA THR A 2 -3.66 -13.04 -12.30
C THR A 2 -5.11 -12.68 -12.00
N VAL A 3 -5.31 -11.65 -11.19
CA VAL A 3 -6.63 -11.04 -10.93
C VAL A 3 -6.68 -9.71 -11.68
N SER A 4 -7.82 -9.37 -12.29
CA SER A 4 -7.97 -8.08 -12.96
C SER A 4 -7.88 -6.93 -11.96
N ARG A 5 -7.38 -5.77 -12.40
CA ARG A 5 -7.31 -4.56 -11.55
C ARG A 5 -8.68 -4.18 -10.99
N LYS A 6 -9.74 -4.31 -11.79
CA LYS A 6 -11.12 -4.04 -11.36
C LYS A 6 -11.53 -4.90 -10.17
N GLN A 7 -11.35 -6.22 -10.26
CA GLN A 7 -11.71 -7.16 -9.18
C GLN A 7 -10.88 -6.95 -7.92
N ALA A 8 -9.58 -6.63 -8.07
CA ALA A 8 -8.71 -6.30 -6.94
C ALA A 8 -9.22 -5.05 -6.21
N LEU A 9 -9.55 -4.00 -6.96
CA LEU A 9 -10.07 -2.75 -6.38
C LEU A 9 -11.45 -2.92 -5.75
N GLU A 10 -12.37 -3.69 -6.36
CA GLU A 10 -13.67 -4.00 -5.74
C GLU A 10 -13.51 -4.64 -4.35
N TYR A 11 -12.60 -5.62 -4.24
CA TYR A 11 -12.28 -6.24 -2.95
C TYR A 11 -11.60 -5.26 -1.99
N ALA A 12 -10.65 -4.46 -2.49
CA ALA A 12 -9.94 -3.47 -1.70
C ALA A 12 -10.86 -2.41 -1.10
N TYR A 13 -11.76 -1.83 -1.89
CA TYR A 13 -12.72 -0.84 -1.41
C TYR A 13 -13.74 -1.44 -0.44
N LYS A 14 -14.23 -2.66 -0.71
CA LYS A 14 -15.07 -3.39 0.26
C LYS A 14 -14.36 -3.66 1.59
N LEU A 15 -13.05 -3.85 1.57
CA LEU A 15 -12.26 -4.05 2.79
C LEU A 15 -12.17 -2.76 3.63
N VAL A 16 -11.94 -1.62 3.00
CA VAL A 16 -11.74 -0.34 3.69
C VAL A 16 -13.05 0.38 4.06
N GLU A 17 -14.20 -0.04 3.50
CA GLU A 17 -15.54 0.39 3.92
C GLU A 17 -15.80 0.25 5.42
N LYS A 18 -15.14 -0.70 6.09
CA LYS A 18 -15.24 -0.91 7.54
C LYS A 18 -13.93 -0.49 8.20
N PRO A 19 -13.87 0.69 8.84
CA PRO A 19 -12.64 1.17 9.47
C PRO A 19 -12.04 0.18 10.47
N ARG A 20 -10.73 -0.06 10.37
CA ARG A 20 -9.97 -0.94 11.27
C ARG A 20 -8.59 -0.35 11.51
N SER A 21 -8.12 -0.44 12.76
CA SER A 21 -6.78 -0.01 13.15
C SER A 21 -5.69 -1.02 12.76
N HIS A 22 -6.03 -2.31 12.69
CA HIS A 22 -5.07 -3.38 12.43
C HIS A 22 -5.61 -4.39 11.41
N LEU A 23 -5.09 -4.30 10.18
CA LEU A 23 -5.27 -5.29 9.11
C LEU A 23 -3.92 -5.87 8.77
N ARG A 24 -3.80 -7.20 8.86
CA ARG A 24 -2.61 -7.90 8.39
C ARG A 24 -2.59 -7.89 6.86
N VAL A 25 -1.52 -7.37 6.30
CA VAL A 25 -1.30 -7.29 4.85
C VAL A 25 0.10 -7.76 4.52
N GLU A 26 0.30 -8.10 3.25
CA GLU A 26 1.58 -8.58 2.74
C GLU A 26 1.98 -7.80 1.49
N LEU A 27 3.23 -7.34 1.47
CA LEU A 27 3.94 -6.92 0.28
C LEU A 27 4.60 -8.14 -0.34
N ASN A 28 4.33 -8.38 -1.61
CA ASN A 28 4.79 -9.55 -2.36
C ASN A 28 5.46 -9.08 -3.65
N GLN A 29 6.71 -9.50 -3.90
CA GLN A 29 7.41 -9.18 -5.14
C GLN A 29 7.58 -10.44 -5.99
N ASP A 30 7.15 -10.36 -7.24
CA ASP A 30 7.38 -11.39 -8.26
C ASP A 30 7.95 -10.78 -9.55
N LYS A 31 8.11 -11.62 -10.58
CA LYS A 31 8.68 -11.19 -11.87
C LYS A 31 7.84 -10.13 -12.60
N SER A 32 6.57 -9.95 -12.22
CA SER A 32 5.66 -8.98 -12.83
C SER A 32 5.61 -7.63 -12.09
N GLY A 33 6.06 -7.59 -10.83
CA GLY A 33 6.08 -6.40 -10.01
C GLY A 33 5.76 -6.68 -8.54
N VAL A 34 5.20 -5.68 -7.86
CA VAL A 34 4.94 -5.71 -6.42
C VAL A 34 3.45 -5.61 -6.18
N SER A 35 2.92 -6.45 -5.29
CA SER A 35 1.51 -6.48 -4.93
C SER A 35 1.31 -6.37 -3.43
N VAL A 36 0.23 -5.69 -3.05
CA VAL A 36 -0.27 -5.68 -1.68
C VAL A 36 -1.43 -6.66 -1.61
N THR A 37 -1.38 -7.58 -0.66
CA THR A 37 -2.43 -8.60 -0.49
C THR A 37 -2.97 -8.63 0.94
N HIS A 38 -4.20 -9.10 1.07
CA HIS A 38 -4.85 -9.41 2.35
C HIS A 38 -5.53 -10.77 2.24
N LYS A 39 -5.11 -11.73 3.07
CA LYS A 39 -5.58 -13.13 3.05
C LYS A 39 -5.44 -13.76 1.66
N GLY A 40 -4.27 -13.59 1.04
CA GLY A 40 -3.96 -14.09 -0.30
C GLY A 40 -4.71 -13.40 -1.45
N ARG A 41 -5.56 -12.40 -1.18
CA ARG A 41 -6.28 -11.64 -2.21
C ARG A 41 -5.56 -10.33 -2.50
N VAL A 42 -5.30 -10.06 -3.77
CA VAL A 42 -4.66 -8.81 -4.22
C VAL A 42 -5.59 -7.63 -3.94
N LEU A 43 -5.04 -6.61 -3.28
CA LEU A 43 -5.68 -5.31 -3.06
C LEU A 43 -5.28 -4.32 -4.16
N THR A 44 -3.98 -4.24 -4.44
CA THR A 44 -3.41 -3.45 -5.54
C THR A 44 -2.08 -4.05 -5.99
N ARG A 45 -1.63 -3.66 -7.19
CA ARG A 45 -0.37 -4.08 -7.81
C ARG A 45 0.25 -2.95 -8.62
N VAL A 46 1.57 -2.84 -8.53
CA VAL A 46 2.41 -1.99 -9.37
C VAL A 46 3.38 -2.87 -10.17
N TYR A 47 3.65 -2.48 -11.41
CA TYR A 47 4.40 -3.32 -12.36
C TYR A 47 5.91 -3.12 -12.25
N LEU A 48 6.68 -4.14 -12.67
CA LEU A 48 8.14 -4.09 -12.75
C LEU A 48 8.61 -3.19 -13.91
N ASN A 49 8.45 -1.88 -13.73
CA ASN A 49 8.99 -0.81 -14.57
C ASN A 49 9.39 0.37 -13.67
N ARG A 50 10.10 1.37 -14.21
CA ARG A 50 10.61 2.51 -13.42
C ARG A 50 9.53 3.19 -12.58
N SER A 51 8.37 3.47 -13.18
CA SER A 51 7.26 4.13 -12.48
C SER A 51 6.67 3.24 -11.38
N GLY A 52 6.42 1.97 -11.70
CA GLY A 52 5.84 1.03 -10.75
C GLY A 52 6.77 0.69 -9.59
N MET A 53 8.09 0.68 -9.80
CA MET A 53 9.04 0.47 -8.71
C MET A 53 9.17 1.70 -7.81
N ASN A 54 9.06 2.92 -8.33
CA ASN A 54 8.96 4.11 -7.48
C ASN A 54 7.70 4.07 -6.62
N ALA A 55 6.57 3.68 -7.20
CA ALA A 55 5.33 3.45 -6.45
C ALA A 55 5.51 2.34 -5.39
N ALA A 56 6.21 1.25 -5.71
CA ALA A 56 6.49 0.16 -4.76
C ALA A 56 7.32 0.63 -3.56
N VAL A 57 8.32 1.49 -3.78
CA VAL A 57 9.13 2.09 -2.70
C VAL A 57 8.25 2.97 -1.82
N ALA A 58 7.47 3.88 -2.39
CA ALA A 58 6.56 4.73 -1.62
C ALA A 58 5.52 3.92 -0.83
N ILE A 59 4.98 2.84 -1.42
CA ILE A 59 4.06 1.92 -0.73
C ILE A 59 4.76 1.22 0.44
N SER A 60 5.98 0.71 0.22
CA SER A 60 6.80 0.06 1.26
C SER A 60 7.05 0.99 2.44
N GLU A 61 7.41 2.24 2.15
CA GLU A 61 7.65 3.29 3.14
C GLU A 61 6.37 3.66 3.89
N ALA A 62 5.27 3.95 3.18
CA ALA A 62 3.97 4.27 3.77
C ALA A 62 3.45 3.16 4.70
N MET A 63 3.71 1.90 4.37
CA MET A 63 3.28 0.75 5.18
C MET A 63 4.23 0.43 6.33
N GLY A 64 5.46 0.99 6.35
CA GLY A 64 6.51 0.56 7.27
C GLY A 64 6.91 -0.91 7.10
N ILE A 65 6.71 -1.48 5.91
CA ILE A 65 7.04 -2.86 5.58
C ILE A 65 8.15 -2.82 4.54
N LYS A 66 9.29 -3.45 4.85
CA LYS A 66 10.44 -3.51 3.93
C LYS A 66 10.01 -4.11 2.58
N LEU A 67 10.45 -3.49 1.49
CA LEU A 67 10.26 -4.03 0.15
C LEU A 67 10.92 -5.43 0.05
N PRO A 68 10.15 -6.49 -0.26
CA PRO A 68 10.68 -7.85 -0.32
C PRO A 68 11.61 -8.05 -1.52
N ALA A 69 12.53 -9.01 -1.44
CA ALA A 69 13.31 -9.42 -2.60
C ALA A 69 12.42 -10.19 -3.62
N LEU A 70 12.95 -10.45 -4.81
CA LEU A 70 12.23 -11.19 -5.84
C LEU A 70 11.87 -12.61 -5.36
N GLY A 71 10.58 -12.92 -5.36
CA GLY A 71 10.04 -14.21 -4.90
C GLY A 71 9.73 -14.25 -3.41
N GLU A 72 9.98 -13.16 -2.67
CA GLU A 72 9.72 -13.07 -1.24
C GLU A 72 8.46 -12.25 -0.93
N SER A 73 8.07 -12.32 0.35
CA SER A 73 6.97 -11.55 0.91
C SER A 73 7.33 -11.04 2.30
N ASN A 74 6.89 -9.83 2.63
CA ASN A 74 6.99 -9.25 3.97
C ASN A 74 5.59 -8.84 4.44
N SER A 75 5.29 -9.05 5.72
CA SER A 75 3.97 -8.77 6.30
C SER A 75 4.02 -7.68 7.36
N GLY A 76 2.90 -7.00 7.56
CA GLY A 76 2.74 -5.97 8.58
C GLY A 76 1.29 -5.71 8.93
N LEU A 77 1.07 -4.91 9.97
CA LEU A 77 -0.25 -4.43 10.37
C LEU A 77 -0.42 -2.99 9.89
N VAL A 78 -1.54 -2.73 9.21
CA VAL A 78 -1.87 -1.39 8.69
C VAL A 78 -3.32 -1.03 9.04
N SER A 79 -3.61 0.27 9.16
CA SER A 79 -4.99 0.74 9.28
C SER A 79 -5.66 0.81 7.90
N THR A 80 -7.00 0.83 7.88
CA THR A 80 -7.75 1.10 6.64
C THR A 80 -7.48 2.50 6.09
N GLY A 81 -7.22 3.48 6.95
CA GLY A 81 -6.84 4.85 6.56
C GLY A 81 -5.53 4.88 5.78
N LEU A 82 -4.53 4.12 6.24
CA LEU A 82 -3.25 3.92 5.55
C LEU A 82 -3.46 3.22 4.20
N LEU A 83 -4.33 2.20 4.14
CA LEU A 83 -4.63 1.50 2.89
C LEU A 83 -5.20 2.42 1.80
N TYR A 84 -6.01 3.43 2.15
CA TYR A 84 -6.44 4.43 1.16
C TYR A 84 -5.25 5.17 0.52
N ARG A 85 -4.23 5.54 1.30
CA ARG A 85 -3.00 6.18 0.77
C ARG A 85 -2.22 5.21 -0.11
N VAL A 86 -2.09 3.95 0.31
CA VAL A 86 -1.46 2.90 -0.49
C VAL A 86 -2.16 2.72 -1.84
N PHE A 87 -3.50 2.77 -1.86
CA PHE A 87 -4.25 2.69 -3.11
C PHE A 87 -3.96 3.91 -3.99
N ALA A 88 -3.95 5.14 -3.43
CA ALA A 88 -3.60 6.34 -4.17
C ALA A 88 -2.17 6.27 -4.75
N LEU A 89 -1.18 5.91 -3.92
CA LEU A 89 0.22 5.71 -4.34
C LEU A 89 0.35 4.73 -5.51
N SER A 90 -0.41 3.62 -5.46
CA SER A 90 -0.38 2.61 -6.53
C SER A 90 -0.93 3.08 -7.88
N GLN A 91 -1.64 4.21 -7.92
CA GLN A 91 -2.18 4.78 -9.17
C GLN A 91 -1.32 5.91 -9.74
N LEU A 92 -0.34 6.42 -8.98
CA LEU A 92 0.49 7.53 -9.44
C LEU A 92 1.36 7.12 -10.63
N ASP A 93 1.45 8.04 -11.59
CA ASP A 93 2.37 7.92 -12.73
C ASP A 93 3.66 8.68 -12.41
N PHE A 94 4.68 7.98 -11.96
CA PHE A 94 6.00 8.55 -11.63
C PHE A 94 6.82 8.92 -12.88
N ARG A 95 6.23 8.88 -14.08
CA ARG A 95 6.77 9.61 -15.24
C ARG A 95 6.44 11.11 -15.15
N ASN A 96 5.42 11.48 -14.38
CA ASN A 96 5.11 12.88 -14.05
C ASN A 96 5.85 13.29 -12.76
N PRO A 97 6.74 14.30 -12.81
CA PRO A 97 7.45 14.79 -11.63
C PRO A 97 6.53 15.21 -10.47
N ALA A 98 5.35 15.78 -10.74
CA ALA A 98 4.40 16.18 -9.70
C ALA A 98 3.86 15.00 -8.87
N SER A 99 3.93 13.78 -9.41
CA SER A 99 3.56 12.57 -8.67
C SER A 99 4.48 12.33 -7.47
N TYR A 100 5.73 12.79 -7.49
CA TYR A 100 6.65 12.64 -6.37
C TYR A 100 6.25 13.51 -5.18
N GLU A 101 5.78 14.73 -5.44
CA GLU A 101 5.30 15.65 -4.39
C GLU A 101 4.05 15.08 -3.72
N LEU A 102 3.08 14.62 -4.51
CA LEU A 102 1.88 13.98 -3.97
C LEU A 102 2.21 12.67 -3.25
N ALA A 103 3.17 11.88 -3.75
CA ALA A 103 3.60 10.66 -3.09
C ALA A 103 4.22 10.95 -1.72
N ALA A 104 5.05 11.98 -1.59
CA ALA A 104 5.63 12.39 -0.32
C ALA A 104 4.56 12.75 0.71
N GLU A 105 3.56 13.55 0.33
CA GLU A 105 2.44 13.90 1.22
C GLU A 105 1.66 12.65 1.67
N LEU A 106 1.33 11.75 0.73
CA LEU A 106 0.61 10.51 1.06
C LEU A 106 1.41 9.58 1.97
N VAL A 107 2.75 9.55 1.83
CA VAL A 107 3.65 8.80 2.71
C VAL A 107 3.67 9.42 4.10
N ASP A 108 3.81 10.74 4.21
CA ASP A 108 3.82 11.45 5.49
C ASP A 108 2.49 11.29 6.25
N GLU A 109 1.35 11.42 5.54
CA GLU A 109 0.03 11.11 6.08
C GLU A 109 -0.03 9.67 6.61
N ALA A 110 0.44 8.69 5.84
CA ALA A 110 0.44 7.28 6.23
C ALA A 110 1.30 7.03 7.48
N ILE A 111 2.50 7.62 7.55
CA ILE A 111 3.40 7.52 8.70
C ILE A 111 2.78 8.16 9.95
N SER A 112 2.12 9.30 9.80
CA SER A 112 1.43 9.97 10.91
C SER A 112 0.35 9.08 11.54
N MET A 113 -0.36 8.30 10.71
CA MET A 113 -1.40 7.36 11.16
C MET A 113 -0.83 6.15 11.91
N GLN A 114 0.40 5.75 11.63
CA GLN A 114 1.08 4.70 12.40
C GLN A 114 1.50 5.18 13.79
N ARG A 115 1.88 6.46 13.90
CA ARG A 115 2.33 7.09 15.16
C ARG A 115 1.16 7.51 16.07
N GLY A 116 0.02 7.87 15.48
CA GLY A 116 -1.16 8.38 16.21
C GLY A 116 -1.93 7.37 17.06
N GLY A 117 -1.57 6.09 17.06
CA GLY A 117 -2.23 5.05 17.87
C GLY A 117 -1.90 5.08 19.37
N GLY A 118 -1.00 5.96 19.81
CA GLY A 118 -0.46 6.01 21.19
C GLY A 118 -1.07 7.05 22.13
N THR A 119 -1.94 7.95 21.66
CA THR A 119 -2.52 9.04 22.48
C THR A 119 -4.03 9.10 22.34
N THR A 120 -4.71 8.02 22.70
CA THR A 120 -6.00 8.16 23.38
C THR A 120 -5.71 8.44 24.86
N SER A 121 -5.37 9.69 25.19
CA SER A 121 -5.76 10.20 26.51
C SER A 121 -7.28 10.18 26.49
N GLY A 122 -7.86 9.36 27.35
CA GLY A 122 -9.29 9.38 27.60
C GLY A 122 -9.74 10.74 28.12
N VAL A 123 -11.06 10.93 27.99
CA VAL A 123 -11.89 12.10 28.34
C VAL A 123 -11.98 13.15 27.24
#